data_AF-A0A6P1FN27-F1
#
_entry.id   AF-A0A6P1FN27-F1
#
_cell.length_a   1.000
_cell.length_b   1.000
_cell.length_c   1.000
_cell.angle_alpha   90.00
_cell.angle_beta   90.00
_cell.angle_gamma   90.00
#
_symmetry.space_group_name_H-M   'P 1'
#
loop_
_entity.id
_entity.type
_entity.pdbx_description
1 polymer ?
#
loop_
_entity_poly.entity_id
_entity_poly.type
_entity_poly.pdbx_seq_one_letter_code
_entity_poly.pdbx_strand_id
1 'polypeptide(L)'
;MWDGRALTTFPEPPGASLDAADSWLVDEGRVRGLDLHRERFAASVVSAGGHPDVEPFLDAAIAALPREGRSFPRVELSGGALRLRLREAPPTTRSVVLWTSPVDPRRTPSWKGPDIARLALLRTRARAAGADEAVLLDAEGAVIDGASSAVLWWLGDALVVPPATSTRVRSVTARTVSVLAGALGVDVIEAPAEPESLEGREVWTANALHGLRLATAWVDGPELAAEPGRLDAWRKRLDALRRPLPAL
;
A
#
# COMPACT_ATOMS: atom_id res chain seq x y z
N MET A 1 10.74 11.04 17.13
CA MET A 1 11.93 11.19 16.27
C MET A 1 13.05 10.41 16.91
N TRP A 2 13.92 9.82 16.11
CA TRP A 2 15.09 9.11 16.58
C TRP A 2 16.21 10.09 16.90
N ASP A 3 16.84 9.97 18.07
CA ASP A 3 17.98 10.81 18.49
C ASP A 3 19.34 10.09 18.45
N GLY A 4 19.38 8.89 17.89
CA GLY A 4 20.56 8.00 17.89
C GLY A 4 20.50 6.91 18.97
N ARG A 5 19.59 6.99 19.94
CA ARG A 5 19.48 6.02 21.04
C ARG A 5 18.04 5.62 21.35
N ALA A 6 17.11 6.56 21.30
CA ALA A 6 15.72 6.37 21.67
C ALA A 6 14.76 7.20 20.81
N LEU A 7 13.47 6.87 20.93
CA LEU A 7 12.40 7.70 20.38
C LEU A 7 12.10 8.84 21.35
N THR A 8 12.19 10.07 20.84
CA THR A 8 11.91 11.30 21.57
C THR A 8 10.83 12.12 20.87
N THR A 9 10.06 12.88 21.62
CA THR A 9 9.03 13.78 21.07
C THR A 9 9.68 15.06 20.58
N PHE A 10 9.54 15.37 19.29
CA PHE A 10 10.02 16.61 18.70
C PHE A 10 8.92 17.24 17.84
N PRO A 11 8.78 18.58 17.85
CA PRO A 11 7.87 19.26 16.93
C PRO A 11 8.34 19.05 15.49
N GLU A 12 7.37 18.88 14.58
CA GLU A 12 7.67 18.69 13.16
C GLU A 12 8.28 19.97 12.58
N PRO A 13 9.50 19.93 12.01
CA PRO A 13 10.02 21.09 11.30
C PRO A 13 9.17 21.32 10.04
N PRO A 14 8.64 22.53 9.81
CA PRO A 14 7.82 22.81 8.65
C PRO A 14 8.61 22.58 7.36
N GLY A 15 7.98 21.93 6.37
CA GLY A 15 8.47 21.90 4.99
C GLY A 15 9.56 20.87 4.65
N ALA A 16 9.89 19.93 5.54
CA ALA A 16 10.81 18.85 5.20
C ALA A 16 10.19 17.88 4.16
N SER A 17 10.92 17.56 3.09
CA SER A 17 10.52 16.52 2.14
C SER A 17 10.47 15.15 2.83
N LEU A 18 9.54 14.30 2.41
CA LEU A 18 9.45 12.93 2.89
C LEU A 18 10.28 12.03 1.97
N ASP A 19 11.43 11.57 2.42
CA ASP A 19 12.41 10.92 1.55
C ASP A 19 12.17 9.39 1.47
N ALA A 20 11.69 8.80 2.56
CA ALA A 20 11.21 7.42 2.63
C ALA A 20 10.08 7.29 3.65
N ALA A 21 9.16 6.34 3.44
CA ALA A 21 8.11 6.03 4.41
C ALA A 21 7.56 4.61 4.27
N ASP A 22 7.04 4.09 5.38
CA ASP A 22 6.23 2.86 5.36
C ASP A 22 5.09 2.94 6.39
N SER A 23 4.00 2.24 6.15
CA SER A 23 2.83 2.20 7.03
C SER A 23 2.16 0.83 6.97
N TRP A 24 1.70 0.36 8.13
CA TRP A 24 1.01 -0.91 8.29
C TRP A 24 -0.12 -0.76 9.31
N LEU A 25 -1.15 -1.61 9.19
CA LEU A 25 -2.22 -1.70 10.19
C LEU A 25 -1.76 -2.58 11.35
N VAL A 26 -1.89 -2.04 12.56
CA VAL A 26 -1.83 -2.78 13.83
C VAL A 26 -3.25 -2.87 14.36
N ASP A 27 -3.68 -4.06 14.73
CA ASP A 27 -5.03 -4.37 15.19
C ASP A 27 -4.94 -5.38 16.32
N GLU A 28 -5.26 -4.93 17.53
CA GLU A 28 -5.09 -5.69 18.77
C GLU A 28 -3.67 -6.27 18.90
N GLY A 29 -2.67 -5.43 18.60
CA GLY A 29 -1.26 -5.80 18.69
C GLY A 29 -0.81 -6.79 17.61
N ARG A 30 -1.62 -7.00 16.56
CA ARG A 30 -1.30 -7.90 15.44
C ARG A 30 -1.11 -7.13 14.14
N VAL A 31 -0.16 -7.59 13.34
CA VAL A 31 0.23 -6.97 12.07
C VAL A 31 0.43 -8.04 11.00
N ARG A 32 0.18 -7.67 9.75
CA ARG A 32 0.42 -8.53 8.58
C ARG A 32 1.73 -8.11 7.90
N GLY A 33 2.63 -9.07 7.70
CA GLY A 33 3.86 -8.88 6.93
C GLY A 33 4.80 -7.82 7.51
N LEU A 34 4.98 -7.79 8.85
CA LEU A 34 5.84 -6.79 9.50
C LEU A 34 7.26 -6.78 8.91
N ASP A 35 7.85 -7.96 8.70
CA ASP A 35 9.20 -8.08 8.12
C ASP A 35 9.25 -7.52 6.70
N LEU A 36 8.19 -7.73 5.91
CA LEU A 36 8.09 -7.16 4.55
C LEU A 36 7.98 -5.62 4.58
N HIS A 37 7.33 -5.06 5.60
CA HIS A 37 7.29 -3.62 5.82
C HIS A 37 8.66 -3.08 6.29
N ARG A 38 9.36 -3.81 7.17
CA ARG A 38 10.73 -3.50 7.60
C ARG A 38 11.68 -3.46 6.40
N GLU A 39 11.69 -4.53 5.60
CA GLU A 39 12.48 -4.66 4.37
C GLU A 39 12.20 -3.51 3.39
N ARG A 40 10.93 -3.20 3.13
CA ARG A 40 10.56 -2.13 2.19
C ARG A 40 10.96 -0.75 2.69
N PHE A 41 10.80 -0.47 3.99
CA PHE A 41 11.25 0.80 4.56
C PHE A 41 12.76 0.95 4.45
N ALA A 42 13.52 -0.07 4.86
CA ALA A 42 14.98 -0.06 4.77
C ALA A 42 15.46 0.13 3.33
N ALA A 43 14.87 -0.58 2.37
CA ALA A 43 15.16 -0.39 0.94
C ALA A 43 14.83 1.03 0.46
N SER A 44 13.71 1.60 0.91
CA SER A 44 13.34 2.99 0.57
C SER A 44 14.33 4.01 1.15
N VAL A 45 14.85 3.77 2.35
CA VAL A 45 15.90 4.61 2.96
C VAL A 45 17.21 4.50 2.17
N VAL A 46 17.62 3.29 1.75
CA VAL A 46 18.79 3.10 0.88
C VAL A 46 18.62 3.88 -0.43
N SER A 47 17.45 3.80 -1.08
CA SER A 47 17.16 4.59 -2.29
C SER A 47 17.19 6.10 -2.06
N ALA A 48 16.94 6.56 -0.83
CA ALA A 48 16.99 7.96 -0.44
C ALA A 48 18.39 8.46 0.00
N GLY A 49 19.44 7.64 -0.15
CA GLY A 49 20.81 8.00 0.24
C GLY A 49 21.31 7.34 1.53
N GLY A 50 20.48 6.52 2.17
CA GLY A 50 20.84 5.72 3.34
C GLY A 50 20.77 6.48 4.67
N HIS A 51 20.74 5.72 5.76
CA HIS A 51 20.86 6.21 7.13
C HIS A 51 21.43 5.09 8.01
N PRO A 52 22.45 5.34 8.86
CA PRO A 52 23.10 4.28 9.63
C PRO A 52 22.16 3.61 10.65
N ASP A 53 21.23 4.39 11.23
CA ASP A 53 20.38 3.91 12.33
C ASP A 53 19.04 3.30 11.90
N VAL A 54 18.84 2.90 10.63
CA VAL A 54 17.54 2.37 10.18
C VAL A 54 17.08 1.18 11.01
N GLU A 55 17.97 0.21 11.23
CA GLU A 55 17.62 -1.02 11.95
C GLU A 55 17.33 -0.76 13.45
N PRO A 56 18.21 -0.09 14.22
CA PRO A 56 17.90 0.30 15.61
C PRO A 56 16.63 1.14 15.74
N PHE A 57 16.38 2.06 14.80
CA PHE A 57 15.17 2.85 14.77
C PHE A 57 13.93 1.99 14.54
N LEU A 58 13.97 1.03 13.61
CA LEU A 58 12.84 0.12 13.36
C LEU A 58 12.53 -0.73 14.58
N ASP A 59 13.55 -1.25 15.27
CA ASP A 59 13.37 -2.01 16.51
C ASP A 59 12.67 -1.16 17.57
N ALA A 60 13.16 0.07 17.81
CA ALA A 60 12.53 1.00 18.76
C ALA A 60 11.12 1.42 18.33
N ALA A 61 10.89 1.63 17.03
CA ALA A 61 9.60 2.01 16.48
C ALA A 61 8.56 0.91 16.66
N ILE A 62 8.93 -0.35 16.42
CA ILE A 62 8.07 -1.52 16.61
C ILE A 62 7.79 -1.75 18.10
N ALA A 63 8.82 -1.61 18.95
CA ALA A 63 8.68 -1.70 20.40
C ALA A 63 7.63 -0.72 20.95
N ALA A 64 7.63 0.52 20.45
CA ALA A 64 6.73 1.59 20.86
C ALA A 64 5.28 1.48 20.32
N LEU A 65 4.95 0.48 19.50
CA LEU A 65 3.60 0.35 18.95
C LEU A 65 2.58 -0.10 20.01
N PRO A 66 1.34 0.43 19.96
CA PRO A 66 0.24 -0.03 20.82
C PRO A 66 -0.04 -1.52 20.65
N ARG A 67 -0.31 -2.20 21.75
CA ARG A 67 -0.66 -3.64 21.78
C ARG A 67 -2.16 -3.91 21.81
N GLU A 68 -2.96 -2.87 22.03
CA GLU A 68 -4.42 -2.90 22.05
C GLU A 68 -4.97 -1.85 21.09
N GLY A 69 -6.19 -2.09 20.61
CA GLY A 69 -6.88 -1.19 19.70
C GLY A 69 -6.29 -1.19 18.28
N ARG A 70 -6.69 -0.18 17.49
CA ARG A 70 -6.36 -0.08 16.07
C ARG A 70 -5.53 1.16 15.77
N SER A 71 -4.34 0.95 15.21
CA SER A 71 -3.45 2.03 14.80
C SER A 71 -2.88 1.80 13.40
N PHE A 72 -2.54 2.89 12.71
CA PHE A 72 -1.90 2.86 11.40
C PHE A 72 -0.60 3.66 11.45
N PRO A 73 0.43 3.17 12.19
CA PRO A 73 1.70 3.87 12.33
C PRO A 73 2.34 4.15 10.97
N ARG A 74 3.19 5.18 10.94
CA ARG A 74 4.05 5.47 9.80
C ARG A 74 5.47 5.71 10.27
N VAL A 75 6.42 4.97 9.71
CA VAL A 75 7.85 5.25 9.83
C VAL A 75 8.28 6.14 8.65
N GLU A 76 9.18 7.07 8.89
CA GLU A 76 9.57 8.12 7.95
C GLU A 76 11.06 8.40 8.03
N LEU A 77 11.69 8.68 6.89
CA LEU A 77 12.91 9.47 6.78
C LEU A 77 12.52 10.80 6.14
N SER A 78 12.86 11.91 6.81
CA SER A 78 12.53 13.25 6.30
C SER A 78 13.55 14.26 6.78
N GLY A 79 14.25 14.90 5.83
CA GLY A 79 15.27 15.89 6.14
C GLY A 79 16.41 15.30 6.97
N GLY A 80 16.81 14.06 6.66
CA GLY A 80 17.86 13.33 7.37
C GLY A 80 17.46 12.75 8.73
N ALA A 81 16.20 12.92 9.18
CA ALA A 81 15.75 12.41 10.47
C ALA A 81 14.78 11.23 10.33
N LEU A 82 15.00 10.17 11.12
CA LEU A 82 14.08 9.05 11.26
C LEU A 82 12.97 9.37 12.27
N ARG A 83 11.71 9.06 11.91
CA ARG A 83 10.53 9.42 12.72
C ARG A 83 9.48 8.32 12.70
N LEU A 84 8.90 8.03 13.87
CA LEU A 84 7.66 7.28 14.01
C LEU A 84 6.51 8.26 14.20
N ARG A 85 5.47 8.14 13.38
CA ARG A 85 4.16 8.76 13.61
C ARG A 85 3.15 7.72 14.04
N LEU A 86 2.72 7.81 15.29
CA LEU A 86 1.59 7.04 15.79
C LEU A 86 0.29 7.74 15.36
N ARG A 87 -0.60 7.01 14.71
CA ARG A 87 -1.86 7.51 14.18
C ARG A 87 -2.94 6.47 14.45
N GLU A 88 -4.14 6.93 14.78
CA GLU A 88 -5.32 6.06 14.79
C GLU A 88 -5.55 5.48 13.40
N ALA A 89 -6.00 4.22 13.34
CA ALA A 89 -6.39 3.63 12.07
C ALA A 89 -7.73 4.23 11.63
N PRO A 90 -7.82 4.85 10.44
CA PRO A 90 -9.10 5.32 9.94
C PRO A 90 -10.05 4.14 9.68
N PRO A 91 -11.37 4.39 9.60
CA PRO A 91 -12.34 3.38 9.21
C PRO A 91 -11.97 2.71 7.88
N THR A 92 -12.13 1.38 7.83
CA THR A 92 -11.78 0.57 6.67
C THR A 92 -13.01 0.18 5.87
N THR A 93 -12.99 0.40 4.56
CA THR A 93 -14.04 -0.06 3.63
C THR A 93 -13.67 -1.39 2.96
N ARG A 94 -14.66 -2.03 2.35
CA ARG A 94 -14.51 -3.29 1.58
C ARG A 94 -14.68 -3.09 0.07
N SER A 95 -15.21 -1.96 -0.34
CA SER A 95 -15.37 -1.55 -1.73
C SER A 95 -14.59 -0.27 -2.02
N VAL A 96 -14.40 -0.01 -3.31
CA VAL A 96 -13.75 1.19 -3.84
C VAL A 96 -14.38 1.54 -5.19
N VAL A 97 -14.59 2.83 -5.44
CA VAL A 97 -14.85 3.35 -6.79
C VAL A 97 -13.54 3.85 -7.39
N LEU A 98 -13.21 3.40 -8.60
CA LEU A 98 -11.98 3.74 -9.31
C LEU A 98 -12.19 4.91 -10.27
N TRP A 99 -11.14 5.65 -10.55
CA TRP A 99 -11.10 6.66 -11.59
C TRP A 99 -9.71 6.71 -12.22
N THR A 100 -9.65 6.71 -13.55
CA THR A 100 -8.38 6.82 -14.27
C THR A 100 -7.84 8.23 -14.13
N SER A 101 -6.65 8.36 -13.56
CA SER A 101 -5.98 9.66 -13.50
C SER A 101 -5.55 10.09 -14.91
N PRO A 102 -5.83 11.35 -15.33
CA PRO A 102 -5.39 11.86 -16.62
C PRO A 102 -3.87 12.13 -16.66
N VAL A 103 -3.20 12.10 -15.50
CA VAL A 103 -1.76 12.33 -15.36
C VAL A 103 -1.16 11.44 -14.27
N ASP A 104 0.09 11.03 -14.43
CA ASP A 104 0.86 10.49 -13.30
C ASP A 104 1.66 11.63 -12.64
N PRO A 105 1.32 12.05 -11.40
CA PRO A 105 2.03 13.13 -10.73
C PRO A 105 3.32 12.67 -10.05
N ARG A 106 3.64 11.37 -10.05
CA ARG A 106 4.81 10.81 -9.36
C ARG A 106 6.10 11.32 -9.99
N ARG A 107 7.10 11.55 -9.14
CA ARG A 107 8.48 11.85 -9.55
C ARG A 107 9.46 10.76 -9.13
N THR A 108 9.07 9.96 -8.14
CA THR A 108 9.86 8.90 -7.54
C THR A 108 8.97 7.67 -7.31
N PRO A 109 8.47 7.05 -8.39
CA PRO A 109 7.48 5.97 -8.30
C PRO A 109 8.04 4.65 -7.74
N SER A 110 9.36 4.45 -7.73
CA SER A 110 10.01 3.17 -7.42
C SER A 110 10.14 2.84 -5.93
N TRP A 111 10.01 3.83 -5.03
CA TRP A 111 9.99 3.58 -3.58
C TRP A 111 9.01 4.49 -2.86
N LYS A 112 8.65 4.09 -1.63
CA LYS A 112 7.58 4.71 -0.89
C LYS A 112 8.11 5.90 -0.09
N GLY A 113 7.47 7.07 -0.23
CA GLY A 113 7.78 8.27 0.55
C GLY A 113 7.60 9.56 -0.24
N PRO A 114 8.47 9.87 -1.21
CA PRO A 114 8.57 11.19 -1.85
C PRO A 114 7.28 11.69 -2.50
N ASP A 115 6.50 10.77 -3.07
CA ASP A 115 5.27 11.13 -3.77
C ASP A 115 4.00 11.05 -2.92
N ILE A 116 4.07 10.74 -1.62
CA ILE A 116 2.88 10.59 -0.77
C ILE A 116 2.00 11.85 -0.79
N ALA A 117 2.60 13.06 -0.74
CA ALA A 117 1.84 14.30 -0.80
C ALA A 117 1.18 14.51 -2.18
N ARG A 118 1.88 14.18 -3.27
CA ARG A 118 1.35 14.28 -4.64
C ARG A 118 0.19 13.32 -4.86
N LEU A 119 0.35 12.08 -4.40
CA LEU A 119 -0.68 11.05 -4.47
C LEU A 119 -1.88 11.36 -3.55
N ALA A 120 -1.65 12.04 -2.42
CA ALA A 120 -2.74 12.53 -1.58
C ALA A 120 -3.59 13.60 -2.30
N LEU A 121 -2.94 14.55 -3.00
CA LEU A 121 -3.65 15.52 -3.85
C LEU A 121 -4.42 14.84 -4.99
N LEU A 122 -3.82 13.82 -5.60
CA LEU A 122 -4.49 13.05 -6.65
C LEU A 122 -5.75 12.34 -6.13
N ARG A 123 -5.69 11.76 -4.92
CA ARG A 123 -6.88 11.18 -4.27
C ARG A 123 -7.96 12.22 -3.98
N THR A 124 -7.59 13.47 -3.68
CA THR A 124 -8.58 14.56 -3.55
C THR A 124 -9.28 14.83 -4.88
N ARG A 125 -8.55 14.77 -6.01
CA ARG A 125 -9.13 14.91 -7.35
C ARG A 125 -10.04 13.74 -7.71
N ALA A 126 -9.64 12.50 -7.41
CA ALA A 126 -10.50 11.33 -7.59
C ALA A 126 -11.83 11.50 -6.85
N ARG A 127 -11.79 11.99 -5.59
CA ARG A 127 -13.01 12.29 -4.82
C ARG A 127 -13.88 13.35 -5.46
N ALA A 128 -13.27 14.40 -6.00
CA ALA A 128 -14.00 15.44 -6.74
C ALA A 128 -14.66 14.89 -8.02
N ALA A 129 -14.10 13.83 -8.61
CA ALA A 129 -14.66 13.09 -9.74
C ALA A 129 -15.63 11.97 -9.33
N GLY A 130 -15.98 11.84 -8.04
CA GLY A 130 -16.90 10.81 -7.56
C GLY A 130 -16.27 9.44 -7.27
N ALA A 131 -14.94 9.35 -7.21
CA ALA A 131 -14.19 8.12 -6.97
C ALA A 131 -13.42 8.11 -5.63
N ASP A 132 -13.07 6.92 -5.14
CA ASP A 132 -12.34 6.74 -3.89
C ASP A 132 -10.82 6.66 -4.08
N GLU A 133 -10.39 6.13 -5.22
CA GLU A 133 -9.00 5.84 -5.57
C GLU A 133 -8.72 6.22 -7.03
N ALA A 134 -7.58 6.85 -7.27
CA ALA A 134 -7.12 7.14 -8.62
C ALA A 134 -6.25 5.98 -9.12
N VAL A 135 -6.48 5.53 -10.35
CA VAL A 135 -5.65 4.55 -11.06
C VAL A 135 -4.61 5.29 -11.89
N LEU A 136 -3.36 4.84 -11.81
CA LEU A 136 -2.22 5.36 -12.54
C LEU A 136 -1.89 4.41 -13.69
N LEU A 137 -1.65 4.99 -14.87
CA LEU A 137 -1.27 4.27 -16.08
C LEU A 137 0.20 4.53 -16.44
N ASP A 138 0.82 3.62 -17.18
CA ASP A 138 2.10 3.85 -17.84
C ASP A 138 1.95 4.63 -19.14
N ALA A 139 3.06 4.83 -19.85
CA ALA A 139 3.08 5.59 -21.10
C ALA A 139 2.32 4.89 -22.23
N GLU A 140 2.17 3.58 -22.12
CA GLU A 140 1.45 2.71 -23.04
C GLU A 140 -0.04 2.58 -22.67
N GLY A 141 -0.49 3.19 -21.56
CA GLY A 141 -1.88 3.18 -21.12
C GLY A 141 -2.26 2.00 -20.22
N ALA A 142 -1.31 1.15 -19.83
CA ALA A 142 -1.59 0.01 -18.96
C ALA A 142 -1.59 0.39 -17.48
N VAL A 143 -2.43 -0.29 -16.69
CA VAL A 143 -2.57 -0.08 -15.25
C VAL A 143 -1.27 -0.42 -14.51
N ILE A 144 -0.75 0.55 -13.76
CA ILE A 144 0.42 0.38 -12.88
C ILE A 144 0.00 0.05 -11.44
N ASP A 145 -0.76 0.96 -10.81
CA ASP A 145 -1.15 0.95 -9.41
C ASP A 145 -2.26 1.98 -9.18
N GLY A 146 -2.80 2.02 -7.96
CA GLY A 146 -3.61 3.13 -7.47
C GLY A 146 -2.77 4.18 -6.72
N ALA A 147 -3.35 5.34 -6.43
CA ALA A 147 -2.64 6.40 -5.70
C ALA A 147 -2.28 6.02 -4.26
N SER A 148 -2.97 5.05 -3.64
CA SER A 148 -2.62 4.53 -2.31
C SER A 148 -2.65 3.01 -2.19
N SER A 149 -2.76 2.30 -3.31
CA SER A 149 -2.98 0.87 -3.34
C SER A 149 -2.36 0.22 -4.57
N ALA A 150 -2.14 -1.08 -4.52
CA ALA A 150 -1.90 -1.86 -5.73
C ALA A 150 -3.22 -2.26 -6.37
N VAL A 151 -3.24 -2.42 -7.69
CA VAL A 151 -4.40 -2.92 -8.45
C VAL A 151 -4.11 -4.34 -8.93
N LEU A 152 -5.08 -5.23 -8.78
CA LEU A 152 -5.03 -6.64 -9.20
C LEU A 152 -6.37 -6.98 -9.86
N TRP A 153 -6.41 -7.96 -10.75
CA TRP A 153 -7.66 -8.37 -11.39
C TRP A 153 -7.70 -9.88 -11.64
N TRP A 154 -8.90 -10.40 -11.89
CA TRP A 154 -9.11 -11.81 -12.18
C TRP A 154 -9.31 -12.05 -13.67
N LEU A 155 -8.57 -13.03 -14.20
CA LEU A 155 -8.78 -13.59 -15.54
C LEU A 155 -9.24 -15.04 -15.39
N GLY A 156 -10.55 -15.26 -15.40
CA GLY A 156 -11.13 -16.54 -15.00
C GLY A 156 -10.79 -16.83 -13.54
N ASP A 157 -10.01 -17.90 -13.32
CA ASP A 157 -9.54 -18.33 -12.00
C ASP A 157 -8.07 -17.97 -11.73
N ALA A 158 -7.41 -17.23 -12.62
CA ALA A 158 -6.07 -16.71 -12.40
C ALA A 158 -6.11 -15.30 -11.82
N LEU A 159 -5.23 -15.04 -10.84
CA LEU A 159 -4.99 -13.71 -10.30
C LEU A 159 -3.93 -13.01 -11.16
N VAL A 160 -4.28 -11.88 -11.74
CA VAL A 160 -3.37 -11.08 -12.55
C VAL A 160 -2.87 -9.88 -11.75
N VAL A 161 -1.58 -9.60 -11.90
CA VAL A 161 -0.91 -8.42 -11.35
C VAL A 161 -0.23 -7.63 -12.48
N PRO A 162 -0.07 -6.30 -12.34
CA PRO A 162 0.72 -5.53 -13.29
C PRO A 162 2.15 -6.07 -13.42
N PRO A 163 2.77 -5.98 -14.61
CA PRO A 163 4.10 -6.53 -14.87
C PRO A 163 5.14 -6.12 -13.82
N ALA A 164 6.08 -7.00 -13.49
CA ALA A 164 7.20 -6.65 -12.59
C ALA A 164 8.07 -5.51 -13.12
N THR A 165 8.03 -5.25 -14.44
CA THR A 165 8.71 -4.13 -15.10
C THR A 165 8.02 -2.79 -14.89
N SER A 166 6.75 -2.75 -14.45
CA SER A 166 6.04 -1.50 -14.16
C SER A 166 6.73 -0.76 -13.01
N THR A 167 7.08 0.51 -13.22
CA THR A 167 7.79 1.28 -12.19
C THR A 167 6.81 1.72 -11.10
N ARG A 168 6.85 1.04 -9.94
CA ARG A 168 5.95 1.28 -8.81
C ARG A 168 6.55 0.86 -7.47
N VAL A 169 5.88 1.26 -6.40
CA VAL A 169 6.20 0.80 -5.05
C VAL A 169 5.85 -0.68 -4.94
N ARG A 170 6.78 -1.48 -4.43
CA ARG A 170 6.53 -2.89 -4.14
C ARG A 170 5.50 -3.02 -3.01
N SER A 171 4.25 -3.30 -3.35
CA SER A 171 3.16 -3.43 -2.36
C SER A 171 3.32 -4.70 -1.53
N VAL A 172 3.47 -4.52 -0.21
CA VAL A 172 3.51 -5.65 0.76
C VAL A 172 2.22 -6.48 0.69
N THR A 173 1.07 -5.82 0.58
CA THR A 173 -0.22 -6.50 0.54
C THR A 173 -0.40 -7.28 -0.75
N ALA A 174 -0.07 -6.71 -1.91
CA ALA A 174 -0.16 -7.43 -3.18
C ALA A 174 0.82 -8.63 -3.21
N ARG A 175 2.07 -8.44 -2.77
CA ARG A 175 3.05 -9.55 -2.64
C ARG A 175 2.51 -10.67 -1.75
N THR A 176 1.90 -10.33 -0.61
CA THR A 176 1.32 -11.32 0.30
C THR A 176 0.17 -12.09 -0.36
N VAL A 177 -0.67 -11.40 -1.14
CA VAL A 177 -1.79 -12.00 -1.87
C VAL A 177 -1.29 -12.94 -2.97
N SER A 178 -0.29 -12.53 -3.77
CA SER A 178 0.31 -13.38 -4.80
C SER A 178 0.98 -14.64 -4.22
N VAL A 179 1.70 -14.52 -3.10
CA VAL A 179 2.29 -15.69 -2.41
C VAL A 179 1.19 -16.63 -1.90
N LEU A 180 0.14 -16.07 -1.30
CA LEU A 180 -1.02 -16.84 -0.86
C LEU A 180 -1.72 -17.53 -2.03
N ALA A 181 -1.82 -16.88 -3.19
CA ALA A 181 -2.37 -17.46 -4.41
C ALA A 181 -1.61 -18.71 -4.85
N GLY A 182 -0.29 -18.60 -5.00
CA GLY A 182 0.55 -19.74 -5.37
C GLY A 182 0.44 -20.89 -4.36
N ALA A 183 0.37 -20.58 -3.06
CA ALA A 183 0.18 -21.60 -2.02
C ALA A 183 -1.19 -22.29 -2.07
N LEU A 184 -2.20 -21.66 -2.68
CA LEU A 184 -3.53 -22.21 -2.87
C LEU A 184 -3.71 -22.90 -4.24
N GLY A 185 -2.65 -22.96 -5.06
CA GLY A 185 -2.73 -23.48 -6.43
C GLY A 185 -3.47 -22.55 -7.40
N VAL A 186 -3.58 -21.26 -7.07
CA VAL A 186 -4.13 -20.24 -7.96
C VAL A 186 -2.99 -19.66 -8.79
N ASP A 187 -3.15 -19.68 -10.11
CA ASP A 187 -2.18 -19.10 -11.03
C ASP A 187 -2.05 -17.60 -10.79
N VAL A 188 -0.80 -17.13 -10.73
CA VAL A 188 -0.46 -15.70 -10.67
C VAL A 188 0.20 -15.31 -11.97
N ILE A 189 -0.46 -14.43 -12.72
CA ILE A 189 0.00 -13.98 -14.03
C ILE A 189 0.46 -12.53 -13.92
N GLU A 190 1.59 -12.23 -14.53
CA GLU A 190 2.04 -10.85 -14.76
C GLU A 190 1.65 -10.45 -16.18
N ALA A 191 0.74 -9.48 -16.33
CA ALA A 191 0.32 -9.00 -17.64
C ALA A 191 -0.09 -7.53 -17.58
N PRO A 192 0.21 -6.72 -18.62
CA PRO A 192 -0.35 -5.39 -18.75
C PRO A 192 -1.84 -5.46 -19.08
N ALA A 193 -2.59 -4.44 -18.65
CA ALA A 193 -3.99 -4.28 -19.02
C ALA A 193 -4.32 -2.78 -19.08
N GLU A 194 -4.88 -2.34 -20.21
CA GLU A 194 -5.55 -1.03 -20.30
C GLU A 194 -6.88 -1.12 -19.52
N PRO A 195 -7.38 -0.02 -18.91
CA PRO A 195 -8.65 -0.03 -18.17
C PRO A 195 -9.81 -0.68 -18.93
N GLU A 196 -9.98 -0.35 -20.21
CA GLU A 196 -11.08 -0.83 -21.06
C GLU A 196 -11.04 -2.35 -21.25
N SER A 197 -9.85 -2.97 -21.19
CA SER A 197 -9.70 -4.42 -21.27
C SER A 197 -10.16 -5.17 -20.00
N LEU A 198 -10.45 -4.44 -18.93
CA LEU A 198 -10.97 -4.96 -17.66
C LEU A 198 -12.51 -5.03 -17.63
N GLU A 199 -13.18 -4.74 -18.75
CA GLU A 199 -14.62 -4.95 -18.93
C GLU A 199 -15.04 -6.37 -18.49
N GLY A 200 -16.04 -6.44 -17.61
CA GLY A 200 -16.55 -7.68 -17.03
C GLY A 200 -15.55 -8.42 -16.14
N ARG A 201 -14.45 -7.80 -15.71
CA ARG A 201 -13.47 -8.40 -14.80
C ARG A 201 -13.72 -7.99 -13.36
N GLU A 202 -13.40 -8.90 -12.44
CA GLU A 202 -13.31 -8.56 -11.03
C GLU A 202 -11.96 -7.92 -10.73
N VAL A 203 -11.99 -6.67 -10.30
CA VAL A 203 -10.80 -5.86 -10.00
C VAL A 203 -10.73 -5.59 -8.50
N TRP A 204 -9.55 -5.75 -7.91
CA TRP A 204 -9.28 -5.48 -6.51
C TRP A 204 -8.24 -4.38 -6.34
N THR A 205 -8.37 -3.60 -5.26
CA THR A 205 -7.28 -2.79 -4.71
C THR A 205 -6.71 -3.42 -3.45
N ALA A 206 -5.39 -3.34 -3.27
CA ALA A 206 -4.67 -3.95 -2.16
C ALA A 206 -3.75 -2.94 -1.45
N ASN A 207 -3.99 -2.68 -0.17
CA ASN A 207 -3.06 -1.94 0.68
C ASN A 207 -3.10 -2.38 2.15
N ALA A 208 -2.11 -1.91 2.92
CA ALA A 208 -1.92 -2.37 4.29
C ALA A 208 -3.01 -1.89 5.27
N LEU A 209 -3.73 -0.81 4.94
CA LEU A 209 -4.82 -0.28 5.75
C LEU A 209 -6.12 -1.08 5.53
N HIS A 210 -6.57 -1.18 4.29
CA HIS A 210 -7.86 -1.77 3.95
C HIS A 210 -7.79 -3.29 3.74
N GLY A 211 -6.60 -3.83 3.47
CA GLY A 211 -6.47 -5.17 2.89
C GLY A 211 -6.91 -5.14 1.43
N LEU A 212 -7.74 -6.10 1.04
CA LEU A 212 -8.34 -6.19 -0.29
C LEU A 212 -9.69 -5.44 -0.34
N ARG A 213 -9.89 -4.56 -1.31
CA ARG A 213 -11.21 -4.00 -1.61
C ARG A 213 -11.63 -4.37 -3.02
N LEU A 214 -12.90 -4.68 -3.20
CA LEU A 214 -13.51 -4.87 -4.51
C LEU A 214 -13.75 -3.52 -5.18
N ALA A 215 -13.28 -3.36 -6.41
CA ALA A 215 -13.68 -2.25 -7.25
C ALA A 215 -15.11 -2.50 -7.74
N THR A 216 -16.05 -1.68 -7.29
CA THR A 216 -17.49 -1.86 -7.58
C THR A 216 -17.95 -1.01 -8.77
N ALA A 217 -17.16 -0.01 -9.15
CA ALA A 217 -17.42 0.87 -10.28
C ALA A 217 -16.11 1.54 -10.73
N TRP A 218 -16.09 1.98 -11.98
CA TRP A 218 -15.03 2.81 -12.56
C TRP A 218 -15.67 4.05 -13.20
N VAL A 219 -15.29 5.25 -12.73
CA VAL A 219 -15.80 6.52 -13.26
C VAL A 219 -15.35 6.68 -14.71
N ASP A 220 -16.31 6.79 -15.62
CA ASP A 220 -16.10 6.88 -17.07
C ASP A 220 -15.20 5.75 -17.62
N GLY A 221 -15.28 4.56 -17.03
CA GLY A 221 -14.46 3.40 -17.37
C GLY A 221 -15.27 2.13 -17.63
N PRO A 222 -14.63 0.95 -17.58
CA PRO A 222 -15.31 -0.32 -17.83
C PRO A 222 -16.38 -0.64 -16.78
N GLU A 223 -17.38 -1.41 -17.18
CA GLU A 223 -18.28 -2.08 -16.24
C GLU A 223 -17.56 -3.29 -15.64
N LEU A 224 -17.52 -3.34 -14.30
CA LEU A 224 -16.77 -4.35 -13.57
C LEU A 224 -17.67 -5.49 -13.12
N ALA A 225 -17.11 -6.69 -13.01
CA ALA A 225 -17.78 -7.85 -12.45
C ALA A 225 -17.33 -8.12 -11.01
N ALA A 226 -18.06 -9.00 -10.33
CA ALA A 226 -17.63 -9.55 -9.05
C ALA A 226 -18.09 -11.00 -8.94
N GLU A 227 -17.16 -11.91 -8.63
CA GLU A 227 -17.51 -13.28 -8.29
C GLU A 227 -18.03 -13.33 -6.84
N PRO A 228 -19.29 -13.76 -6.62
CA PRO A 228 -19.87 -13.80 -5.29
C PRO A 228 -19.02 -14.58 -4.28
N GLY A 229 -18.67 -13.93 -3.16
CA GLY A 229 -17.93 -14.55 -2.06
C GLY A 229 -16.42 -14.69 -2.26
N ARG A 230 -15.88 -14.42 -3.46
CA ARG A 230 -14.43 -14.51 -3.71
C ARG A 230 -13.65 -13.56 -2.82
N LEU A 231 -14.00 -12.26 -2.82
CA LEU A 231 -13.35 -11.26 -1.96
C LEU A 231 -13.38 -11.68 -0.47
N ASP A 232 -14.51 -12.19 0.01
CA ASP A 232 -14.69 -12.56 1.42
C ASP A 232 -13.76 -13.70 1.84
N ALA A 233 -13.69 -14.74 1.00
CA ALA A 233 -12.80 -15.87 1.22
C ALA A 233 -11.33 -15.42 1.26
N TRP A 234 -10.91 -14.55 0.34
CA TRP A 234 -9.55 -14.02 0.27
C TRP A 234 -9.20 -13.09 1.44
N ARG A 235 -10.10 -12.20 1.83
CA ARG A 235 -9.91 -11.34 3.01
C ARG A 235 -9.77 -12.16 4.28
N LYS A 236 -10.60 -13.20 4.48
CA LYS A 236 -10.50 -14.11 5.63
C LYS A 236 -9.12 -14.76 5.71
N ARG A 237 -8.61 -15.28 4.59
CA ARG A 237 -7.27 -15.89 4.52
C ARG A 237 -6.17 -14.86 4.79
N LEU A 238 -6.28 -13.67 4.21
CA LEU A 238 -5.32 -12.60 4.41
C LEU A 238 -5.28 -12.12 5.87
N ASP A 239 -6.43 -12.05 6.55
CA ASP A 239 -6.51 -11.67 7.96
C ASP A 239 -5.95 -12.75 8.90
N ALA A 240 -6.06 -14.03 8.53
CA ALA A 240 -5.43 -15.13 9.26
C ALA A 240 -3.88 -15.06 9.29
N LEU A 241 -3.27 -14.32 8.37
CA LEU A 241 -1.81 -14.12 8.31
C LEU A 241 -1.27 -13.11 9.34
N ARG A 242 -2.13 -12.43 10.10
CA ARG A 242 -1.69 -11.46 11.11
C ARG A 242 -0.97 -12.16 12.26
N ARG A 243 0.25 -11.72 12.54
CA ARG A 243 1.09 -12.18 13.65
C ARG A 243 1.09 -11.14 14.77
N PRO A 244 1.20 -11.57 16.04
CA PRO A 244 1.46 -10.63 17.12
C PRO A 244 2.75 -9.84 16.83
N LEU A 245 2.78 -8.57 17.23
CA LEU A 245 4.01 -7.80 17.26
C LEU A 245 5.06 -8.53 18.13
N PRO A 246 6.36 -8.43 17.80
CA PRO A 246 7.42 -9.03 18.61
C PRO A 246 7.31 -8.62 20.08
N ALA A 247 7.65 -9.55 20.98
CA ALA A 247 7.80 -9.23 22.40
C ALA A 247 8.92 -8.19 22.59
N LEU A 248 8.77 -7.36 23.62
CA LEU A 248 9.80 -6.40 24.04
C LEU A 248 11.01 -7.09 24.64
#